data_AF-A0A353DDG4-F1
#
_entry.id   AF-A0A353DDG4-F1
#
_cell.length_a   1.000
_cell.length_b   1.000
_cell.length_c   1.000
_cell.angle_alpha   90.00
_cell.angle_beta   90.00
_cell.angle_gamma   90.00
#
_symmetry.space_group_name_H-M   'P 1'
#
loop_
_entity.id
_entity.type
_entity.pdbx_description
1 polymer ?
#
loop_
_entity_poly.entity_id
_entity_poly.type
_entity_poly.pdbx_seq_one_letter_code
_entity_poly.pdbx_strand_id
1 'polypeptide(L)'
;MKFSKWFSVFAVVLIFGGIAVSQQNAKKRRGRAVLDIPKVEEANTICFALYTVSDNTLKLTAQLYPLEEGAPLKACLEIEENGAWKEVASTEIIKEGWTAPFRVETWDDSKTVSYRVIHG
;
A
#
# COMPACT_ATOMS: atom_id res chain seq x y z
N MET A 1 -0.56 73.22 -19.90
CA MET A 1 -1.13 72.26 -18.91
C MET A 1 -1.67 71.03 -19.66
N LYS A 2 -0.82 70.02 -19.93
CA LYS A 2 -1.17 68.78 -20.66
C LYS A 2 -0.51 67.54 -20.01
N PHE A 3 -0.44 67.49 -18.68
CA PHE A 3 0.29 66.43 -17.96
C PHE A 3 -0.59 65.40 -17.23
N SER A 4 -1.91 65.60 -17.14
CA SER A 4 -2.80 64.68 -16.41
C SER A 4 -3.30 63.49 -17.23
N LYS A 5 -3.25 63.55 -18.57
CA LYS A 5 -3.80 62.48 -19.43
C LYS A 5 -2.94 61.22 -19.49
N TRP A 6 -1.65 61.29 -19.13
CA TRP A 6 -0.75 60.14 -19.23
C TRP A 6 -0.76 59.25 -17.98
N PHE A 7 -1.07 59.83 -16.81
CA PHE A 7 -1.23 59.09 -15.56
C PHE A 7 -2.45 58.16 -15.56
N SER A 8 -3.55 58.53 -16.23
CA SER A 8 -4.72 57.66 -16.35
C SER A 8 -4.47 56.43 -17.24
N VAL A 9 -3.58 56.50 -18.23
CA VAL A 9 -3.30 55.37 -19.13
C VAL A 9 -2.44 54.31 -18.43
N PHE A 10 -1.46 54.73 -17.62
CA PHE A 10 -0.62 53.80 -16.86
C PHE A 10 -1.38 53.08 -15.74
N ALA A 11 -2.33 53.74 -15.08
CA ALA A 11 -3.15 53.12 -14.04
C ALA A 11 -4.03 51.98 -14.57
N VAL A 12 -4.57 52.11 -15.78
CA VAL A 12 -5.42 51.08 -16.41
C VAL A 12 -4.60 49.84 -16.80
N VAL A 13 -3.39 50.02 -17.35
CA VAL A 13 -2.52 48.90 -17.74
C VAL A 13 -2.06 48.07 -16.53
N LEU A 14 -1.80 48.73 -15.38
CA LEU A 14 -1.42 48.05 -14.14
C LEU A 14 -2.58 47.24 -13.52
N ILE A 15 -3.82 47.71 -13.63
CA ILE A 15 -5.00 47.01 -13.12
C ILE A 15 -5.31 45.78 -14.00
N PHE A 16 -5.22 45.87 -15.32
CA PHE A 16 -5.48 44.72 -16.20
C PHE A 16 -4.35 43.68 -16.22
N GLY A 17 -3.08 44.10 -16.06
CA GLY A 17 -1.95 43.17 -16.02
C GLY A 17 -1.91 42.29 -14.77
N GLY A 18 -2.26 42.83 -13.59
CA GLY A 18 -2.24 42.08 -12.33
C GLY A 18 -3.31 40.98 -12.24
N ILE A 19 -4.49 41.21 -12.85
CA ILE A 19 -5.60 40.25 -12.82
C ILE A 19 -5.28 39.01 -13.68
N ALA A 20 -4.66 39.20 -14.85
CA ALA A 20 -4.31 38.10 -15.76
C ALA A 20 -3.24 37.16 -15.16
N VAL A 21 -2.23 37.72 -14.47
CA VAL A 21 -1.15 36.93 -13.85
C VAL A 21 -1.65 36.14 -12.63
N SER A 22 -2.54 36.72 -11.83
CA SER A 22 -3.15 36.03 -10.68
C SER A 22 -4.05 34.86 -11.10
N GLN A 23 -4.78 35.00 -12.22
CA GLN A 23 -5.62 33.92 -12.77
C GLN A 23 -4.82 32.75 -13.39
N GLN A 24 -3.62 32.99 -13.92
CA GLN A 24 -2.80 31.92 -14.51
C GLN A 24 -2.29 30.90 -13.48
N ASN A 25 -2.09 31.31 -12.23
CA ASN A 25 -1.55 30.42 -11.19
C ASN A 25 -2.62 29.56 -10.48
N ALA A 26 -3.91 29.85 -10.69
CA ALA A 26 -5.00 29.21 -9.97
C ALA A 26 -5.44 27.83 -10.53
N LYS A 27 -4.87 27.36 -11.66
CA LYS A 27 -5.42 26.17 -12.34
C LYS A 27 -4.38 25.20 -12.89
N LYS A 28 -3.51 24.71 -12.02
CA LYS A 28 -3.01 23.34 -12.15
C LYS A 28 -3.31 22.57 -10.87
N ARG A 29 -4.61 22.38 -10.60
CA ARG A 29 -5.04 21.31 -9.69
C ARG A 29 -4.37 20.04 -10.21
N ARG A 30 -3.40 19.49 -9.45
CA ARG A 30 -2.82 18.17 -9.78
C ARG A 30 -4.01 17.24 -9.98
N GLY A 31 -4.07 16.58 -11.14
CA GLY A 31 -5.11 15.61 -11.42
C GLY A 31 -5.21 14.65 -10.24
N ARG A 32 -6.43 14.32 -9.82
CA ARG A 32 -6.64 13.34 -8.76
C ARG A 32 -5.93 12.06 -9.17
N ALA A 33 -5.09 11.50 -8.28
CA ALA A 33 -4.46 10.22 -8.55
C ALA A 33 -5.55 9.19 -8.87
N VAL A 34 -5.38 8.44 -9.96
CA VAL A 34 -6.23 7.29 -10.24
C VAL A 34 -5.90 6.27 -9.16
N LEU A 35 -6.87 5.98 -8.30
CA LEU A 35 -6.76 4.93 -7.30
C LEU A 35 -7.10 3.62 -8.00
N ASP A 36 -6.09 2.95 -8.53
CA ASP A 36 -6.22 1.62 -9.09
C ASP A 36 -5.40 0.63 -8.25
N ILE A 37 -5.86 -0.61 -8.19
CA ILE A 37 -5.12 -1.67 -7.50
C ILE A 37 -4.04 -2.14 -8.49
N PRO A 38 -2.75 -2.08 -8.12
CA PRO A 38 -1.71 -2.51 -9.02
C PRO A 38 -1.85 -4.02 -9.27
N LYS A 39 -1.66 -4.41 -10.53
CA LYS A 39 -1.42 -5.82 -10.85
C LYS A 39 -0.04 -6.19 -10.33
N VAL A 40 0.02 -7.25 -9.53
CA VAL A 40 1.26 -7.77 -8.96
C VAL A 40 1.52 -9.16 -9.52
N GLU A 41 2.80 -9.49 -9.69
CA GLU A 41 3.22 -10.85 -10.01
C GLU A 41 2.84 -11.81 -8.87
N GLU A 42 2.56 -13.07 -9.18
CA GLU A 42 2.16 -14.08 -8.18
C GLU A 42 3.15 -14.20 -7.01
N ALA A 43 4.45 -14.09 -7.31
CA ALA A 43 5.51 -14.12 -6.30
C ALA A 43 5.46 -12.93 -5.31
N ASN A 44 4.78 -11.85 -5.68
CA ASN A 44 4.68 -10.59 -4.92
C ASN A 44 3.25 -10.32 -4.40
N THR A 45 2.40 -11.34 -4.41
CA THR A 45 0.99 -11.19 -4.04
C THR A 45 0.76 -11.00 -2.55
N ILE A 46 1.71 -11.39 -1.69
CA ILE A 46 1.67 -11.10 -0.26
C ILE A 46 2.21 -9.70 -0.01
N CYS A 47 1.37 -8.82 0.51
CA CYS A 47 1.72 -7.43 0.84
C CYS A 47 2.63 -7.37 2.07
N PHE A 48 2.21 -8.02 3.15
CA PHE A 48 2.91 -8.08 4.43
C PHE A 48 2.36 -9.20 5.30
N ALA A 49 3.10 -9.54 6.35
CA ALA A 49 2.62 -10.37 7.45
C ALA A 49 2.87 -9.66 8.77
N LEU A 50 1.89 -9.74 9.67
CA LEU A 50 2.01 -9.26 11.04
C LEU A 50 1.79 -10.42 11.99
N TYR A 51 2.61 -10.53 13.02
CA TYR A 51 2.51 -11.60 14.00
C TYR A 51 2.56 -11.08 15.43
N THR A 52 1.97 -11.86 16.32
CA THR A 52 2.12 -11.74 17.76
C THR A 52 2.36 -13.13 18.32
N VAL A 53 3.29 -13.24 19.26
CA VAL A 53 3.46 -14.45 20.09
C VAL A 53 3.00 -14.12 21.50
N SER A 54 2.11 -14.95 22.05
CA SER A 54 1.64 -14.83 23.42
C SER A 54 1.23 -16.21 23.92
N ASP A 55 1.59 -16.57 25.15
CA ASP A 55 1.16 -17.82 25.78
C ASP A 55 1.46 -19.05 24.90
N ASN A 56 2.73 -19.16 24.49
CA ASN A 56 3.24 -20.21 23.59
C ASN A 56 2.38 -20.42 22.34
N THR A 57 1.77 -19.35 21.82
CA THR A 57 0.94 -19.39 20.63
C THR A 57 1.37 -18.30 19.67
N LEU A 58 1.78 -18.69 18.47
CA LEU A 58 1.98 -17.78 17.35
C LEU A 58 0.64 -17.50 16.67
N LYS A 59 0.29 -16.22 16.55
CA LYS A 59 -0.82 -15.73 15.73
C LYS A 59 -0.21 -14.85 14.64
N LEU A 60 -0.38 -15.22 13.39
CA LEU A 60 0.17 -14.50 12.25
C LEU A 60 -0.94 -14.26 11.23
N THR A 61 -1.03 -13.07 10.67
CA THR A 61 -1.91 -12.78 9.53
C THR A 61 -1.08 -12.26 8.38
N ALA A 62 -1.14 -12.91 7.23
CA ALA A 62 -0.64 -12.37 5.98
C ALA A 62 -1.77 -11.63 5.25
N GLN A 63 -1.49 -10.42 4.77
CA GLN A 63 -2.36 -9.65 3.90
C GLN A 63 -1.89 -9.82 2.46
N LEU A 64 -2.81 -10.14 1.56
CA LEU A 64 -2.57 -10.33 0.15
C LEU A 64 -3.22 -9.21 -0.67
N TYR A 65 -2.71 -9.01 -1.89
CA TYR A 65 -3.44 -8.35 -2.96
C TYR A 65 -4.62 -9.22 -3.41
N PRO A 66 -5.63 -8.65 -4.10
CA PRO A 66 -6.67 -9.44 -4.73
C PRO A 66 -6.09 -10.48 -5.68
N LEU A 67 -6.50 -11.74 -5.50
CA LEU A 67 -6.11 -12.84 -6.37
C LEU A 67 -6.98 -12.89 -7.62
N GLU A 68 -6.40 -13.35 -8.72
CA GLU A 68 -7.10 -13.66 -9.96
C GLU A 68 -8.12 -14.79 -9.77
N GLU A 69 -9.14 -14.85 -10.62
CA GLU A 69 -10.13 -15.93 -10.55
C GLU A 69 -9.48 -17.30 -10.79
N GLY A 70 -9.79 -18.27 -9.93
CA GLY A 70 -9.24 -19.62 -10.00
C GLY A 70 -7.87 -19.80 -9.34
N ALA A 71 -7.24 -18.73 -8.84
CA ALA A 71 -6.03 -18.85 -8.04
C ALA A 71 -6.26 -19.66 -6.76
N PRO A 72 -5.24 -20.39 -6.26
CA PRO A 72 -5.37 -21.15 -5.01
C PRO A 72 -5.72 -20.21 -3.85
N LEU A 73 -6.76 -20.55 -3.08
CA LEU A 73 -7.10 -19.86 -1.84
C LEU A 73 -6.38 -20.51 -0.66
N LYS A 74 -5.08 -20.82 -0.81
CA LYS A 74 -4.29 -21.48 0.23
C LYS A 74 -2.99 -20.70 0.47
N ALA A 75 -2.61 -20.62 1.73
CA ALA A 75 -1.30 -20.12 2.13
C ALA A 75 -0.64 -21.06 3.15
N CYS A 76 0.68 -21.20 3.07
CA CYS A 76 1.50 -22.01 3.95
C CYS A 76 2.48 -21.12 4.73
N LEU A 77 2.60 -21.37 6.04
CA LEU A 77 3.64 -20.82 6.90
C LEU A 77 4.75 -21.85 7.01
N GLU A 78 5.96 -21.43 6.64
CA GLU A 78 7.15 -22.25 6.75
C GLU A 78 8.19 -21.60 7.66
N ILE A 79 8.95 -22.44 8.35
CA ILE A 79 10.14 -22.03 9.10
C ILE A 79 11.38 -22.72 8.55
N GLU A 80 12.53 -22.11 8.79
CA GLU A 80 13.83 -22.71 8.47
C GLU A 80 14.33 -23.56 9.64
N GLU A 81 14.43 -24.86 9.44
CA GLU A 81 15.02 -25.83 10.39
C GLU A 81 16.18 -26.56 9.71
N ASN A 82 17.38 -26.49 10.30
CA ASN A 82 18.58 -27.19 9.79
C ASN A 82 18.91 -26.91 8.32
N GLY A 83 18.67 -25.68 7.86
CA GLY A 83 18.92 -25.26 6.47
C GLY A 83 17.87 -25.73 5.46
N ALA A 84 16.75 -26.29 5.93
CA ALA A 84 15.60 -26.67 5.10
C ALA A 84 14.34 -25.91 5.55
N TRP A 85 13.54 -25.47 4.58
CA TRP A 85 12.23 -24.91 4.85
C TRP A 85 11.23 -26.02 5.11
N LYS A 86 10.41 -25.84 6.14
CA LYS A 86 9.42 -26.81 6.58
C LYS A 86 8.09 -26.13 6.88
N GLU A 87 7.01 -26.63 6.29
CA GLU A 87 5.65 -26.20 6.59
C GLU A 87 5.30 -26.54 8.05
N VAL A 88 4.85 -25.53 8.79
CA VAL A 88 4.37 -25.67 10.18
C VAL A 88 2.89 -25.40 10.32
N ALA A 89 2.29 -24.72 9.34
CA ALA A 89 0.84 -24.52 9.26
C ALA A 89 0.43 -24.17 7.83
N SER A 90 -0.81 -24.48 7.48
CA SER A 90 -1.48 -23.95 6.30
C SER A 90 -2.90 -23.48 6.66
N THR A 91 -3.41 -22.54 5.87
CA THR A 91 -4.73 -21.94 6.08
C THR A 91 -5.38 -21.60 4.75
N GLU A 92 -6.70 -21.46 4.76
CA GLU A 92 -7.47 -20.96 3.62
C GLU A 92 -7.44 -19.42 3.61
N ILE A 93 -7.34 -18.84 2.41
CA ILE A 93 -7.36 -17.40 2.22
C ILE A 93 -8.81 -16.92 2.27
N ILE A 94 -9.07 -15.98 3.18
CA ILE A 94 -10.38 -15.33 3.34
C ILE A 94 -10.50 -14.25 2.26
N LYS A 95 -11.33 -14.49 1.24
CA LYS A 95 -11.45 -13.65 0.04
C LYS A 95 -11.99 -12.25 0.33
N GLU A 96 -12.85 -12.09 1.32
CA GLU A 96 -13.47 -10.81 1.70
C GLU A 96 -12.42 -9.81 2.22
N GLY A 97 -11.39 -10.32 2.89
CA GLY A 97 -10.29 -9.51 3.44
C GLY A 97 -8.96 -9.67 2.70
N TRP A 98 -8.85 -10.64 1.79
CA TRP A 98 -7.58 -11.12 1.25
C TRP A 98 -6.55 -11.42 2.34
N THR A 99 -6.99 -12.14 3.38
CA THR A 99 -6.15 -12.46 4.54
C THR A 99 -5.96 -13.96 4.70
N ALA A 100 -4.78 -14.33 5.18
CA ALA A 100 -4.44 -15.69 5.58
C ALA A 100 -4.07 -15.71 7.07
N PRO A 101 -5.02 -16.04 7.97
CA PRO A 101 -4.75 -16.14 9.40
C PRO A 101 -4.18 -17.52 9.76
N PHE A 102 -3.10 -17.50 10.53
CA PHE A 102 -2.42 -18.66 11.09
C PHE A 102 -2.49 -18.64 12.62
N ARG A 103 -2.67 -19.82 13.20
CA ARG A 103 -2.54 -20.06 14.63
C ARG A 103 -1.70 -21.32 14.83
N VAL A 104 -0.54 -21.17 15.44
CA VAL A 104 0.35 -22.30 15.78
C VAL A 104 0.48 -22.35 17.29
N GLU A 105 -0.08 -23.39 17.88
CA GLU A 105 -0.02 -23.65 19.32
C GLU A 105 1.29 -24.35 19.69
N THR A 106 1.66 -24.33 20.97
CA THR A 106 2.93 -24.90 21.47
C THR A 106 4.15 -24.33 20.73
N TRP A 107 4.10 -23.04 20.43
CA TRP A 107 5.21 -22.31 19.82
C TRP A 107 6.34 -22.10 20.85
N ASP A 108 7.54 -22.53 20.50
CA ASP A 108 8.76 -22.33 21.30
C ASP A 108 9.32 -20.92 21.04
N ASP A 109 8.96 -19.98 21.89
CA ASP A 109 9.38 -18.58 21.82
C ASP A 109 10.76 -18.31 22.43
N SER A 110 11.44 -19.34 22.95
CA SER A 110 12.84 -19.25 23.36
C SER A 110 13.82 -19.23 22.19
N LYS A 111 13.36 -19.62 20.99
CA LYS A 111 14.16 -19.70 19.76
C LYS A 111 13.73 -18.65 18.76
N THR A 112 14.71 -17.97 18.18
CA THR A 112 14.49 -17.17 16.98
C THR A 112 14.63 -18.07 15.76
N VAL A 113 13.63 -18.06 14.88
CA VAL A 113 13.60 -18.83 13.63
C VAL A 113 13.25 -17.92 12.46
N SER A 114 13.90 -18.12 11.31
CA SER A 114 13.47 -17.51 10.06
C SER A 114 12.12 -18.10 9.66
N TYR A 115 11.21 -17.27 9.14
CA TYR A 115 9.92 -17.71 8.64
C TYR A 115 9.61 -17.10 7.27
N ARG A 116 8.72 -17.75 6.52
CA ARG A 116 8.11 -17.21 5.30
C ARG A 116 6.67 -17.66 5.17
N VAL A 117 5.87 -16.85 4.47
CA VAL A 117 4.52 -17.23 4.04
C VAL A 117 4.54 -17.41 2.53
N ILE A 118 3.97 -18.50 2.05
CA ILE A 118 3.87 -18.84 0.63
C ILE A 118 2.39 -18.87 0.25
N HIS A 119 2.06 -18.29 -0.90
CA HIS A 119 0.77 -18.44 -1.57
C HIS A 119 0.86 -19.61 -2.57
N GLY A 120 -0.10 -20.54 -2.53
CA GLY A 120 -0.11 -21.76 -3.36
C GLY A 120 -0.25 -23.04 -2.56
#